data_AF-A0A438MY37-F1
#
_entry.id   AF-A0A438MY37-F1
#
_cell.length_a   1.000
_cell.length_b   1.000
_cell.length_c   1.000
_cell.angle_alpha   90.00
_cell.angle_beta   90.00
_cell.angle_gamma   90.00
#
_symmetry.space_group_name_H-M   'P 1'
#
loop_
_entity.id
_entity.type
_entity.pdbx_description
1 polymer ?
#
loop_
_entity_poly.entity_id
_entity_poly.type
_entity_poly.pdbx_seq_one_letter_code
_entity_poly.pdbx_strand_id
1 'polypeptide(L)'
;MFPQLSRRDIMWDLHRNRGSVQATTERVLTGRGLDPAPPSFQPPPQFTAPSSEPATASIATSSSTTIPLPPDLISRYNLQAKINSKGKEREEEDPPPGWASSKEARQKMLQQRREEMILAARRKLQEKDQASEPAPLN
;
A
#
# COMPACT_ATOMS: atom_id res chain seq x y z
N MET A 1 -4.98 23.69 -5.11
CA MET A 1 -5.47 23.07 -6.36
C MET A 1 -6.88 23.52 -6.70
N PHE A 2 -7.88 23.38 -5.84
CA PHE A 2 -9.25 23.85 -6.14
C PHE A 2 -9.87 24.63 -4.97
N PRO A 3 -9.51 25.91 -4.78
CA PRO A 3 -10.03 26.73 -3.67
C PRO A 3 -11.54 27.01 -3.76
N GLN A 4 -12.12 26.91 -4.96
CA GLN A 4 -13.54 27.11 -5.22
C GLN A 4 -14.42 25.92 -4.83
N LEU A 5 -13.84 24.73 -4.64
CA LEU A 5 -14.58 23.54 -4.25
C LEU A 5 -14.67 23.43 -2.74
N SER A 6 -15.83 23.02 -2.25
CA SER A 6 -16.01 22.79 -0.83
C SER A 6 -15.14 21.60 -0.40
N ARG A 7 -14.40 21.78 0.71
CA ARG A 7 -13.56 20.72 1.27
C ARG A 7 -14.38 19.47 1.63
N ARG A 8 -15.63 19.66 2.05
CA ARG A 8 -16.56 18.59 2.41
C ARG A 8 -16.92 17.72 1.20
N ASP A 9 -17.16 18.33 0.04
CA ASP A 9 -17.50 17.61 -1.19
C ASP A 9 -16.30 16.84 -1.74
N ILE A 10 -15.10 17.42 -1.63
CA ILE A 10 -13.85 16.72 -1.96
C ILE A 10 -13.68 15.49 -1.08
N MET A 11 -13.90 15.61 0.23
CA MET A 11 -13.79 14.49 1.15
C MET A 11 -14.82 13.40 0.88
N TRP A 12 -16.05 13.78 0.50
CA TRP A 12 -17.10 12.85 0.12
C TRP A 12 -16.77 12.09 -1.17
N ASP A 13 -16.29 12.80 -2.19
CA ASP A 13 -15.89 12.17 -3.46
C ASP A 13 -14.70 11.21 -3.25
N LEU A 14 -13.70 11.61 -2.45
CA LEU A 14 -12.60 10.75 -2.06
C LEU A 14 -13.08 9.51 -1.28
N HIS A 15 -14.06 9.67 -0.39
CA HIS A 15 -14.63 8.55 0.35
C HIS A 15 -15.26 7.51 -0.60
N ARG A 16 -15.98 7.96 -1.63
CA ARG A 16 -16.59 7.08 -2.65
C ARG A 16 -15.56 6.47 -3.61
N ASN A 17 -14.54 7.23 -4.01
CA ASN A 17 -13.50 6.82 -4.95
C ASN A 17 -12.31 6.12 -4.27
N ARG A 18 -12.49 5.62 -3.04
CA ARG A 18 -11.47 4.92 -2.22
C ARG A 18 -10.15 5.69 -2.08
N GLY A 19 -10.23 7.01 -1.97
CA GLY A 19 -9.08 7.89 -1.80
C GLY A 19 -8.31 8.18 -3.09
N SER A 20 -8.85 7.84 -4.27
CA SER A 20 -8.20 8.17 -5.54
C SER A 20 -8.27 9.67 -5.86
N VAL A 21 -7.21 10.39 -5.51
CA VAL A 21 -7.07 11.84 -5.79
C VAL A 21 -7.11 12.11 -7.29
N GLN A 22 -6.49 11.24 -8.11
CA GLN A 22 -6.46 11.39 -9.56
C GLN A 22 -7.87 11.35 -10.16
N ALA A 23 -8.72 10.41 -9.73
CA ALA A 23 -10.09 10.33 -10.21
C ALA A 23 -10.92 11.58 -9.83
N THR A 24 -10.70 12.10 -8.62
CA THR A 24 -11.32 13.35 -8.18
C THR A 24 -10.85 14.54 -9.02
N THR A 25 -9.55 14.67 -9.30
CA THR A 25 -9.03 15.78 -10.11
C THR A 25 -9.51 15.73 -11.55
N GLU A 26 -9.54 14.56 -12.19
CA GLU A 26 -10.08 14.41 -13.56
C GLU A 26 -11.54 14.82 -13.63
N ARG A 27 -12.36 14.44 -12.64
CA ARG A 27 -13.78 14.79 -12.61
C ARG A 27 -14.01 16.30 -12.49
N VAL A 28 -13.17 16.96 -11.70
CA VAL A 28 -13.20 18.42 -11.57
C VAL A 28 -12.77 19.09 -12.87
N LEU A 29 -11.72 18.61 -13.51
CA LEU A 29 -11.20 19.18 -14.77
C LEU A 29 -12.12 18.93 -15.97
N THR A 30 -12.84 17.81 -16.00
CA THR A 30 -13.83 17.48 -17.04
C THR A 30 -15.15 18.26 -16.91
N GLY A 31 -15.24 19.17 -15.93
CA GLY A 31 -16.37 20.10 -15.80
C GLY A 31 -17.65 19.50 -15.21
N ARG A 32 -17.64 18.22 -14.82
CA ARG A 32 -18.80 17.57 -14.18
C ARG A 32 -19.01 18.01 -12.73
N GLY A 33 -18.01 18.65 -12.12
CA GLY A 33 -18.05 19.05 -10.71
C GLY A 33 -18.05 17.85 -9.75
N LEU A 34 -18.10 18.13 -8.44
CA LEU A 34 -18.22 17.11 -7.40
C LEU A 34 -19.67 17.03 -6.92
N ASP A 35 -20.10 15.82 -6.55
CA ASP A 35 -21.42 15.57 -5.96
C ASP A 35 -21.45 16.15 -4.54
N PRO A 36 -22.47 16.96 -4.15
CA PRO A 36 -22.54 17.51 -2.81
C PRO A 36 -22.57 16.40 -1.74
N ALA A 37 -21.78 16.59 -0.70
CA ALA A 37 -21.73 15.68 0.43
C ALA A 37 -23.08 15.67 1.18
N PRO A 38 -23.68 14.50 1.46
CA PRO A 38 -24.92 14.44 2.21
C PRO A 38 -24.73 14.99 3.63
N PRO A 39 -25.80 15.51 4.27
CA PRO A 39 -25.72 16.07 5.61
C PRO A 39 -25.25 15.06 6.67
N SER A 40 -25.50 13.76 6.45
CA SER A 40 -25.05 12.64 7.28
C SER A 40 -23.55 12.35 7.18
N PHE A 41 -22.85 12.85 6.17
CA PHE A 41 -21.41 12.66 6.05
C PHE A 41 -20.69 13.56 7.06
N GLN A 42 -20.16 12.95 8.11
CA GLN A 42 -19.37 13.65 9.12
C GLN A 42 -17.87 13.37 8.87
N PRO A 43 -17.12 14.36 8.36
CA PRO A 43 -15.68 14.20 8.14
C PRO A 43 -14.94 14.00 9.47
N PRO A 44 -13.84 13.22 9.50
CA PRO A 44 -13.05 13.04 10.72
C PRO A 44 -12.52 14.39 11.23
N PRO A 45 -12.53 14.63 12.57
CA PRO A 45 -12.22 15.93 13.15
C PRO A 45 -10.80 16.43 12.86
N GLN A 46 -9.87 15.51 12.59
CA GLN A 46 -8.49 15.82 12.20
C GLN A 46 -8.38 16.62 10.87
N PHE A 47 -9.42 16.61 10.04
CA PHE A 47 -9.43 17.32 8.75
C PHE A 47 -10.26 18.60 8.75
N THR A 48 -10.97 18.93 9.83
CA THR A 48 -11.86 20.10 9.91
C THR A 48 -11.23 21.32 10.59
N ALA A 49 -10.07 21.18 11.21
CA ALA A 49 -9.37 22.32 11.81
C ALA A 49 -8.78 23.24 10.73
N PRO A 50 -9.04 24.56 10.76
CA PRO A 50 -8.28 25.53 9.97
C PRO A 50 -6.87 25.62 10.57
N SER A 51 -5.90 24.99 9.90
CA SER A 51 -4.50 25.04 10.30
C SER A 51 -3.96 26.45 10.03
N SER A 52 -3.80 27.23 11.10
CA SER A 52 -2.80 28.29 11.19
C SER A 52 -1.72 27.75 12.10
N GLU A 53 -0.60 27.28 11.53
CA GLU A 53 0.77 27.28 12.07
C GLU A 53 1.68 26.27 11.35
N PRO A 54 3.00 26.54 11.25
CA PRO A 54 3.94 25.64 10.62
C PRO A 54 4.18 24.42 11.51
N ALA A 55 3.75 23.24 11.04
CA ALA A 55 4.04 21.98 11.71
C ALA A 55 5.54 21.65 11.60
N THR A 56 6.31 21.94 12.64
CA THR A 56 7.53 21.18 12.93
C THR A 56 7.14 19.72 13.07
N ALA A 57 7.68 18.88 12.19
CA ALA A 57 7.52 17.44 12.23
C ALA A 57 8.14 16.89 13.52
N SER A 58 7.31 16.72 14.56
CA SER A 58 7.68 15.93 15.73
C SER A 58 7.77 14.47 15.31
N ILE A 59 8.98 14.02 14.97
CA ILE A 59 9.34 12.61 14.96
C ILE A 59 9.10 12.12 16.38
N ALA A 60 8.00 11.40 16.59
CA ALA A 60 7.77 10.66 17.80
C ALA A 60 8.84 9.57 17.88
N THR A 61 9.91 9.82 18.64
CA THR A 61 10.81 8.78 19.14
C THR A 61 10.02 7.97 20.16
N SER A 62 9.29 6.97 19.67
CA SER A 62 8.65 5.96 20.51
C SER A 62 9.74 5.19 21.25
N SER A 63 9.75 5.39 22.57
CA SER A 63 10.44 4.60 23.58
C SER A 63 10.47 3.10 23.23
N SER A 64 11.64 2.49 23.41
CA SER A 64 11.94 1.07 23.29
C SER A 64 11.07 0.22 24.23
N THR A 65 9.85 -0.07 23.82
CA THR A 65 9.10 -1.23 24.29
C THR A 65 9.58 -2.42 23.46
N THR A 66 9.93 -3.52 24.12
CA THR A 66 10.24 -4.82 23.51
C THR A 66 9.00 -5.36 22.81
N ILE A 67 8.64 -4.77 21.67
CA ILE A 67 7.64 -5.33 20.77
C ILE A 67 8.31 -6.59 20.20
N PRO A 68 7.74 -7.80 20.40
CA PRO A 68 8.26 -8.98 19.74
C PRO A 68 8.31 -8.66 18.24
N LEU A 69 9.46 -8.89 17.61
CA LEU A 69 9.64 -8.57 16.19
C LEU A 69 8.43 -9.12 15.44
N PRO A 70 7.80 -8.31 14.56
CA PRO A 70 6.63 -8.78 13.83
C PRO A 70 6.98 -10.11 13.14
N PRO A 71 6.08 -11.10 13.17
CA PRO A 71 6.37 -12.40 12.57
C PRO A 71 6.72 -12.21 11.09
N ASP A 72 7.76 -12.91 10.64
CA ASP A 72 8.25 -12.83 9.27
C ASP A 72 7.10 -13.02 8.26
N LEU A 73 7.16 -12.30 7.14
CA LEU A 73 6.17 -12.36 6.07
C LEU A 73 5.99 -13.80 5.56
N ILE A 74 7.07 -14.59 5.53
CA ILE A 74 7.01 -16.01 5.15
C ILE A 74 6.08 -16.79 6.08
N SER A 75 6.22 -16.60 7.40
CA SER A 75 5.39 -17.26 8.41
C SER A 75 3.96 -16.73 8.40
N ARG A 76 3.77 -15.41 8.24
CA ARG A 76 2.43 -14.79 8.19
C ARG A 76 1.57 -15.31 7.04
N TYR A 77 2.19 -15.59 5.90
CA TYR A 77 1.51 -16.08 4.70
C TYR A 77 1.69 -17.59 4.47
N ASN A 78 2.22 -18.33 5.45
CA ASN A 78 2.47 -19.78 5.36
C ASN A 78 3.26 -20.20 4.11
N LEU A 79 4.24 -19.40 3.68
CA LEU A 79 5.04 -19.62 2.46
C LEU A 79 6.22 -20.59 2.67
N GLN A 80 6.32 -21.20 3.85
CA GLN A 80 7.39 -22.12 4.24
C GLN A 80 7.54 -23.31 3.27
N ALA A 81 6.43 -23.88 2.78
CA ALA A 81 6.48 -24.99 1.81
C ALA A 81 7.03 -24.56 0.43
N LYS A 82 6.76 -23.30 0.03
CA LYS A 82 7.20 -22.75 -1.27
C LYS A 82 8.70 -22.46 -1.25
N ILE A 83 9.25 -21.97 -0.13
CA ILE A 83 10.68 -21.71 0.00
C ILE A 83 11.53 -23.00 0.02
N ASN A 84 11.02 -24.08 0.63
CA ASN A 84 11.74 -25.36 0.72
C ASN A 84 11.78 -26.08 -0.64
N SER A 85 10.86 -25.74 -1.54
CA SER A 85 10.75 -26.31 -2.90
C SER A 85 11.72 -25.66 -3.90
N LYS A 86 12.90 -25.24 -3.42
CA LYS A 86 13.94 -24.39 -4.06
C LYS A 86 14.49 -24.94 -5.38
N GLY A 87 13.66 -25.01 -6.42
CA GLY A 87 14.07 -25.54 -7.73
C GLY A 87 12.98 -25.76 -8.77
N LYS A 88 11.73 -25.35 -8.49
CA LYS A 88 10.64 -25.46 -9.48
C LYS A 88 9.90 -24.13 -9.62
N GLU A 89 10.64 -23.05 -9.84
CA GLU A 89 10.04 -21.82 -10.35
C GLU A 89 9.68 -22.10 -11.81
N ARG A 90 8.41 -22.44 -12.05
CA ARG A 90 7.78 -22.10 -13.31
C ARG A 90 7.98 -20.59 -13.43
N GLU A 91 8.69 -20.20 -14.48
CA GLU A 91 8.53 -18.93 -15.16
C GLU A 91 7.03 -18.83 -15.52
N GLU A 92 6.21 -18.47 -14.53
CA GLU A 92 4.81 -18.17 -14.74
C GLU A 92 4.83 -16.77 -15.32
N GLU A 93 4.49 -16.67 -16.61
CA GLU A 93 4.44 -15.41 -17.33
C GLU A 93 3.90 -14.30 -16.46
N ASP A 94 4.56 -13.13 -16.53
CA ASP A 94 4.10 -11.90 -15.89
C ASP A 94 2.58 -11.80 -16.05
N PRO A 95 1.81 -11.76 -14.94
CA PRO A 95 0.36 -11.75 -15.04
C PRO A 95 -0.05 -10.55 -15.90
N PRO A 96 -1.01 -10.75 -16.82
CA PRO A 96 -1.33 -9.76 -17.83
C PRO A 96 -1.59 -8.39 -17.19
N PRO A 97 -1.06 -7.30 -17.77
CA PRO A 97 -1.13 -5.98 -17.17
C PRO A 97 -2.60 -5.54 -17.07
N GLY A 98 -3.16 -5.60 -15.86
CA GLY A 98 -4.53 -5.19 -15.61
C GLY A 98 -5.11 -5.72 -14.31
N TRP A 99 -6.18 -5.10 -13.83
CA TRP A 99 -6.98 -5.66 -12.74
C TRP A 99 -8.01 -6.63 -13.31
N ALA A 100 -8.11 -7.83 -12.76
CA ALA A 100 -9.17 -8.76 -13.16
C ALA A 100 -10.56 -8.14 -12.96
N SER A 101 -11.49 -8.45 -13.87
CA SER A 101 -12.85 -7.89 -13.91
C SER A 101 -13.71 -8.41 -12.76
N SER A 102 -13.52 -9.67 -12.33
CA SER A 102 -14.22 -10.25 -11.19
C SER A 102 -13.47 -10.02 -9.87
N LYS A 103 -14.22 -9.86 -8.78
CA LYS A 103 -13.67 -9.66 -7.42
C LYS A 103 -12.76 -10.82 -7.00
N GLU A 104 -13.20 -12.05 -7.23
CA GLU A 104 -12.47 -13.26 -6.86
C GLU A 104 -11.16 -13.41 -7.63
N ALA A 105 -11.20 -13.21 -8.96
CA ALA A 105 -9.99 -13.25 -9.77
C ALA A 105 -9.00 -12.16 -9.35
N ARG A 106 -9.49 -10.96 -9.00
CA ARG A 106 -8.63 -9.87 -8.52
C ARG A 106 -8.01 -10.18 -7.17
N GLN A 107 -8.76 -10.76 -6.24
CA GLN A 107 -8.23 -11.19 -4.96
C GLN A 107 -7.15 -12.24 -5.13
N LYS A 108 -7.39 -13.26 -5.98
CA LYS A 108 -6.40 -14.29 -6.31
C LYS A 108 -5.14 -13.70 -6.94
N MET A 109 -5.29 -12.80 -7.90
CA MET A 109 -4.17 -12.11 -8.57
C MET A 109 -3.34 -11.28 -7.58
N LEU A 110 -3.98 -10.50 -6.71
CA LEU A 110 -3.28 -9.70 -5.70
C LEU A 110 -2.59 -10.58 -4.66
N GLN A 111 -3.18 -11.72 -4.32
CA GLN A 111 -2.56 -12.70 -3.43
C GLN A 111 -1.32 -13.31 -4.08
N GLN A 112 -1.42 -13.79 -5.32
CA GLN A 112 -0.29 -14.35 -6.07
C GLN A 112 0.86 -13.34 -6.17
N ARG A 113 0.59 -12.11 -6.59
CA ARG A 113 1.60 -11.04 -6.70
C ARG A 113 2.27 -10.71 -5.36
N ARG A 114 1.52 -10.76 -4.25
CA ARG A 114 2.08 -10.55 -2.91
C ARG A 114 3.00 -11.69 -2.50
N GLU A 115 2.58 -12.93 -2.72
CA GLU A 115 3.39 -14.10 -2.38
C GLU A 115 4.69 -14.13 -3.19
N GLU A 116 4.61 -13.84 -4.49
CA GLU A 116 5.75 -13.73 -5.38
C GLU A 116 6.73 -12.64 -4.93
N MET A 117 6.23 -11.45 -4.62
CA MET A 117 7.04 -10.35 -4.10
C MET A 117 7.79 -10.76 -2.83
N ILE A 118 7.14 -11.47 -1.91
CA ILE A 118 7.77 -11.92 -0.65
C ILE A 118 8.89 -12.92 -0.95
N LEU A 119 8.67 -13.86 -1.86
CA LEU A 119 9.66 -14.86 -2.23
C LEU A 119 10.85 -14.23 -2.96
N ALA A 120 10.61 -13.34 -3.92
CA ALA A 120 11.64 -12.63 -4.65
C ALA A 120 12.48 -11.74 -3.72
N ALA A 121 11.85 -11.02 -2.78
CA ALA A 121 12.54 -10.23 -1.78
C ALA A 121 13.42 -11.11 -0.87
N ARG A 122 12.93 -12.28 -0.46
CA ARG A 122 13.70 -13.25 0.34
C ARG A 122 14.92 -13.75 -0.42
N ARG A 123 14.76 -14.12 -1.69
CA ARG A 123 15.87 -14.57 -2.55
C ARG A 123 16.93 -13.49 -2.70
N LYS A 124 16.52 -12.26 -3.00
CA LYS A 124 17.42 -11.11 -3.11
C LYS A 124 18.17 -10.81 -1.81
N LEU A 125 17.52 -10.98 -0.66
CA LEU A 125 18.17 -10.82 0.64
C LEU A 125 19.22 -11.92 0.87
N GLN A 126 18.90 -13.18 0.56
CA GLN A 126 19.87 -14.28 0.64
C GLN A 126 21.10 -14.07 -0.24
N GLU A 127 20.91 -13.62 -1.48
CA GLU A 127 22.01 -13.30 -2.41
C GLU A 127 22.91 -12.17 -1.87
N LYS A 128 22.30 -11.17 -1.22
CA LYS A 128 23.04 -10.06 -0.59
C LYS A 128 23.82 -10.50 0.66
N ASP A 129 23.25 -11.36 1.49
CA ASP A 129 23.93 -11.89 2.67
C ASP A 129 25.15 -12.72 2.27
N GLN A 130 25.02 -13.55 1.22
CA GLN A 130 26.13 -14.32 0.65
C GLN A 130 27.23 -13.44 0.05
N ALA A 131 26.86 -12.31 -0.58
CA ALA A 131 27.83 -11.36 -1.10
C ALA A 131 28.48 -10.47 -0.02
N SER A 132 27.83 -10.34 1.15
CA SER A 132 28.28 -9.53 2.27
C SER A 132 29.08 -10.31 3.30
N GLU A 133 29.14 -11.64 3.20
CA GLU A 133 29.97 -12.48 4.08
C GLU A 133 31.44 -12.34 3.65
N PRO A 134 32.32 -11.70 4.44
CA PRO A 134 33.73 -11.59 4.10
C PRO A 134 34.35 -13.00 4.14
N ALA A 135 34.98 -13.39 3.03
CA ALA A 135 35.67 -14.66 2.90
C ALA A 135 36.58 -14.93 4.11
N PRO A 136 36.57 -16.16 4.67
CA PRO A 136 37.43 -16.48 5.81
C PRO A 136 38.90 -16.30 5.40
N LEU A 137 39.62 -15.46 6.16
CA LEU A 137 41.05 -15.30 6.05
C LEU A 137 41.71 -16.66 6.32
N ASN A 138 42.45 -17.16 5.32
CA ASN A 138 43.33 -18.32 5.41
C ASN A 138 44.73 -17.86 5.83
#